data_AF-A0A3A6T706-F1
#
_entry.id   AF-A0A3A6T706-F1
#
_cell.length_a   1.000
_cell.length_b   1.000
_cell.length_c   1.000
_cell.angle_alpha   90.00
_cell.angle_beta   90.00
_cell.angle_gamma   90.00
#
_symmetry.space_group_name_H-M   'P 1'
#
loop_
_entity.id
_entity.type
_entity.pdbx_description
1 polymer ?
#
loop_
_entity_poly.entity_id
_entity_poly.type
_entity_poly.pdbx_seq_one_letter_code
_entity_poly.pdbx_strand_id
1 'polypeptide(L)'
;MEDTKPKELSTPMRKRTSKTTKGVSTFERNQKIREVIFKVVTSELTQGQALKVLRMDIIGLKQDAYAKLVKVSRKTISEIENDRGNYTAEVVNKVFKPFGLKVGLMPRSPQLLATLFTELNSE
;
A
#
# COMPACT_ATOMS: atom_id res chain seq x y z
N MET A 1 -22.33 59.83 24.20
CA MET A 1 -22.22 58.73 25.19
C MET A 1 -23.28 57.75 24.75
N GLU A 2 -22.99 56.69 24.01
CA GLU A 2 -21.94 55.71 24.21
C GLU A 2 -21.67 55.01 22.87
N ASP A 3 -20.43 55.03 22.44
CA ASP A 3 -19.91 54.30 21.29
C ASP A 3 -20.03 52.79 21.54
N THR A 4 -20.59 52.01 20.62
CA THR A 4 -20.34 50.56 20.61
C THR A 4 -20.32 50.02 19.18
N LYS A 5 -19.14 50.15 18.56
CA LYS A 5 -18.77 49.50 17.31
C LYS A 5 -18.56 47.99 17.58
N PRO A 6 -19.05 47.06 16.74
CA PRO A 6 -18.84 45.63 16.94
C PRO A 6 -17.35 45.26 16.84
N LYS A 7 -16.91 44.41 17.77
CA LYS A 7 -15.54 43.92 17.94
C LYS A 7 -15.23 42.87 16.87
N GLU A 8 -14.42 43.22 15.86
CA GLU A 8 -13.86 42.25 14.91
C GLU A 8 -13.01 41.22 15.66
N LEU A 9 -13.43 39.96 15.63
CA LEU A 9 -12.67 38.83 16.17
C LEU A 9 -11.59 38.44 15.16
N SER A 10 -10.46 39.16 15.16
CA SER A 10 -9.29 38.79 14.36
C SER A 10 -8.56 37.61 15.03
N THR A 11 -8.99 36.39 14.73
CA THR A 11 -8.23 35.19 15.13
C THR A 11 -7.01 35.06 14.21
N PRO A 12 -5.77 35.01 14.72
CA PRO A 12 -4.61 34.88 13.85
C PRO A 12 -4.60 33.49 13.22
N MET A 13 -4.64 33.47 11.89
CA MET A 13 -4.50 32.29 11.06
C MET A 13 -3.17 31.59 11.40
N ARG A 14 -3.25 30.51 12.18
CA ARG A 14 -2.10 29.61 12.42
C ARG A 14 -1.71 29.00 11.08
N LYS A 15 -0.68 29.58 10.44
CA LYS A 15 0.03 28.96 9.31
C LYS A 15 0.52 27.59 9.78
N ARG A 16 -0.12 26.52 9.31
CA ARG A 16 0.40 25.16 9.47
C ARG A 16 1.58 25.00 8.53
N THR A 17 2.78 25.04 9.08
CA THR A 17 4.02 24.74 8.38
C THR A 17 4.24 23.23 8.25
N SER A 18 4.54 22.82 7.01
CA SER A 18 5.30 21.61 6.62
C SER A 18 4.52 20.27 6.71
N LYS A 19 4.61 19.33 5.76
CA LYS A 19 5.62 19.02 4.75
C LYS A 19 4.93 18.49 3.48
N THR A 20 5.44 18.88 2.32
CA THR A 20 5.09 18.36 0.99
C THR A 20 5.25 16.84 0.94
N THR A 21 4.19 16.09 1.17
CA THR A 21 4.09 14.73 0.61
C THR A 21 3.90 14.92 -0.88
N LYS A 22 4.96 14.78 -1.68
CA LYS A 22 4.81 14.59 -3.13
C LYS A 22 3.88 13.38 -3.28
N GLY A 23 2.63 13.61 -3.68
CA GLY A 23 1.73 12.52 -4.02
C GLY A 23 2.40 11.73 -5.13
N VAL A 24 2.76 10.48 -4.86
CA VAL A 24 3.28 9.56 -5.87
C VAL A 24 2.31 9.60 -7.05
N SER A 25 2.80 9.93 -8.24
CA SER A 25 1.93 9.99 -9.42
C SER A 25 1.32 8.61 -9.69
N THR A 26 0.14 8.56 -10.32
CA THR A 26 -0.49 7.28 -10.70
C THR A 26 0.46 6.40 -11.52
N PHE A 27 1.31 7.00 -12.36
CA PHE A 27 2.32 6.28 -13.14
C PHE A 27 3.39 5.65 -12.24
N GLU A 28 4.02 6.43 -11.36
CA GLU A 28 5.06 5.94 -10.43
C GLU A 28 4.50 4.85 -9.51
N ARG A 29 3.26 5.01 -9.05
CA ARG A 29 2.54 3.99 -8.27
C ARG A 29 2.45 2.67 -9.04
N ASN A 30 1.97 2.72 -10.28
CA ASN A 30 1.80 1.53 -11.10
C ASN A 30 3.15 0.88 -11.45
N GLN A 31 4.20 1.66 -11.68
CA GLN A 31 5.54 1.12 -11.88
C GLN A 31 6.04 0.37 -10.64
N LYS A 32 5.86 0.96 -9.45
CA LYS A 32 6.31 0.31 -8.21
C LYS A 32 5.55 -0.98 -7.92
N ILE A 33 4.24 -0.99 -8.17
CA ILE A 33 3.41 -2.20 -8.04
C ILE A 33 3.93 -3.30 -8.98
N ARG A 34 4.19 -2.98 -10.26
CA ARG A 34 4.74 -3.94 -11.22
C ARG A 34 6.08 -4.50 -10.78
N GLU A 35 7.00 -3.65 -10.33
CA GLU A 35 8.32 -4.06 -9.83
C GLU A 35 8.17 -5.07 -8.67
N VAL A 36 7.31 -4.77 -7.71
CA VAL A 36 7.11 -5.65 -6.54
C VAL A 36 6.47 -6.98 -6.95
N ILE A 37 5.47 -6.96 -7.84
CA ILE A 37 4.84 -8.20 -8.32
C ILE A 37 5.86 -9.07 -9.03
N PHE A 38 6.66 -8.48 -9.93
CA PHE A 38 7.70 -9.21 -10.64
C PHE A 38 8.61 -9.94 -9.65
N LYS A 39 9.09 -9.24 -8.62
CA LYS A 39 9.94 -9.81 -7.57
C LYS A 39 9.26 -10.92 -6.76
N VAL A 40 7.96 -10.83 -6.50
CA VAL A 40 7.22 -11.92 -5.83
C VAL A 40 7.13 -13.14 -6.75
N VAL A 41 6.82 -12.92 -8.02
CA VAL A 41 6.66 -13.98 -9.02
C VAL A 41 7.98 -14.68 -9.33
N THR A 42 9.11 -13.96 -9.33
CA THR A 42 10.46 -14.52 -9.46
C THR A 42 11.01 -15.07 -8.14
N SER A 43 10.23 -15.09 -7.06
CA SER A 43 10.63 -15.54 -5.72
C SER A 43 11.78 -14.75 -5.08
N GLU A 44 12.05 -13.52 -5.54
CA GLU A 44 12.98 -12.58 -4.91
C GLU A 44 12.41 -11.94 -3.64
N LEU A 45 11.08 -11.81 -3.56
CA LEU A 45 10.37 -11.32 -2.38
C LEU A 45 9.29 -12.31 -1.95
N THR A 46 9.14 -12.46 -0.64
CA THR A 46 7.96 -13.10 -0.08
C THR A 46 6.73 -12.19 -0.22
N GLN A 47 5.54 -12.77 -0.09
CA GLN A 47 4.30 -12.00 -0.04
C GLN A 47 4.29 -11.00 1.13
N GLY A 48 4.84 -11.37 2.30
CA GLY A 48 4.92 -10.48 3.46
C GLY A 48 5.85 -9.29 3.22
N GLN A 49 7.03 -9.55 2.66
CA GLN A 49 7.99 -8.51 2.30
C GLN A 49 7.42 -7.56 1.24
N ALA A 50 6.71 -8.08 0.25
CA ALA A 50 6.01 -7.29 -0.76
C ALA A 50 4.98 -6.35 -0.12
N LEU A 51 4.17 -6.82 0.83
CA LEU A 51 3.22 -5.97 1.55
C LEU A 51 3.94 -4.81 2.27
N LYS A 52 5.07 -5.09 2.91
CA LYS A 52 5.88 -4.08 3.62
C LYS A 52 6.39 -3.00 2.66
N VAL A 53 6.96 -3.41 1.52
CA VAL A 53 7.46 -2.49 0.48
C VAL A 53 6.31 -1.63 -0.05
N LEU A 54 5.20 -2.24 -0.46
CA LEU A 54 4.05 -1.51 -0.99
C LEU A 54 3.45 -0.55 0.04
N ARG A 55 3.32 -0.96 1.31
CA ARG A 55 2.82 -0.08 2.38
C ARG A 55 3.74 1.13 2.57
N MET A 56 5.05 0.94 2.60
CA MET A 56 6.00 2.02 2.87
C MET A 56 6.17 2.95 1.67
N ASP A 57 6.37 2.40 0.48
CA ASP A 57 6.80 3.17 -0.68
C ASP A 57 5.63 3.83 -1.43
N ILE A 58 4.43 3.24 -1.34
CA ILE A 58 3.26 3.74 -2.06
C ILE A 58 2.30 4.50 -1.13
N ILE A 59 2.01 3.93 0.04
CA ILE A 59 1.00 4.48 0.95
C ILE A 59 1.65 5.37 2.03
N GLY A 60 2.89 5.07 2.43
CA GLY A 60 3.64 5.88 3.40
C GLY A 60 3.11 5.80 4.84
N LEU A 61 2.28 4.80 5.16
CA LEU A 61 1.67 4.66 6.48
C LEU A 61 2.43 3.69 7.38
N LYS A 62 2.52 4.01 8.67
CA LYS A 62 2.95 3.05 9.71
C LYS A 62 1.94 1.90 9.82
N GLN A 63 2.37 0.76 10.37
CA GLN A 63 1.54 -0.45 10.49
C GLN A 63 0.19 -0.19 11.18
N ASP A 64 0.16 0.58 12.29
CA ASP A 64 -1.10 0.88 13.00
C ASP A 64 -2.12 1.62 12.12
N ALA A 65 -1.65 2.61 11.34
CA ALA A 65 -2.50 3.39 10.46
C ALA A 65 -2.98 2.56 9.25
N TYR A 66 -2.08 1.74 8.70
CA TYR A 66 -2.42 0.84 7.60
C TYR A 66 -3.41 -0.24 8.03
N ALA A 67 -3.22 -0.85 9.20
CA ALA A 67 -4.13 -1.85 9.75
C ALA A 67 -5.57 -1.32 9.87
N LYS A 68 -5.73 -0.07 10.31
CA LYS A 68 -7.04 0.61 10.34
C LYS A 68 -7.63 0.80 8.94
N LEU A 69 -6.82 1.20 7.96
CA LEU A 69 -7.23 1.38 6.57
C LEU A 69 -7.79 0.08 5.96
N VAL A 70 -7.10 -1.04 6.17
CA VAL A 70 -7.49 -2.36 5.61
C VAL A 70 -8.36 -3.20 6.56
N LYS A 71 -8.78 -2.63 7.70
CA LYS A 71 -9.68 -3.25 8.70
C LYS A 71 -9.18 -4.60 9.24
N VAL A 72 -7.90 -4.66 9.61
CA VAL A 72 -7.30 -5.80 10.33
C VAL A 72 -6.55 -5.31 11.58
N SER A 73 -6.08 -6.23 12.43
CA SER A 73 -5.28 -5.83 13.58
C SER A 73 -3.86 -5.41 13.17
N ARG A 74 -3.21 -4.53 13.94
CA ARG A 74 -1.79 -4.21 13.73
C ARG A 74 -0.91 -5.46 13.87
N LYS A 75 -1.24 -6.35 14.80
CA LYS A 75 -0.56 -7.64 14.97
C LYS A 75 -0.61 -8.44 13.66
N THR A 76 -1.77 -8.52 13.01
CA THR A 76 -1.94 -9.18 11.70
C THR A 76 -1.03 -8.57 10.64
N ILE A 77 -0.96 -7.24 10.50
CA ILE A 77 -0.02 -6.60 9.56
C ILE A 77 1.43 -6.96 9.91
N SER A 78 1.81 -6.85 11.18
CA SER A 78 3.16 -7.16 11.61
C SER A 78 3.52 -8.62 11.37
N GLU A 79 2.62 -9.55 11.59
CA GLU A 79 2.91 -10.96 11.40
C GLU A 79 2.98 -11.29 9.90
N ILE A 80 2.07 -10.78 9.06
CA ILE A 80 2.16 -10.91 7.59
C ILE A 80 3.49 -10.35 7.08
N GLU A 81 3.87 -9.12 7.46
CA GLU A 81 5.09 -8.46 6.95
C GLU A 81 6.40 -9.12 7.38
N ASN A 82 6.36 -9.98 8.41
CA ASN A 82 7.51 -10.75 8.86
C ASN A 82 7.39 -12.23 8.47
N ASP A 83 6.47 -12.56 7.54
CA ASP A 83 6.23 -13.94 7.07
C ASP A 83 5.91 -14.91 8.22
N ARG A 84 5.20 -14.42 9.24
CA ARG A 84 4.76 -15.20 10.40
C ARG A 84 3.26 -15.46 10.36
N GLY A 85 2.87 -16.72 10.51
CA GLY A 85 1.48 -17.14 10.63
C GLY A 85 0.82 -17.56 9.30
N ASN A 86 -0.25 -18.34 9.42
CA ASN A 86 -1.03 -18.84 8.29
C ASN A 86 -2.33 -18.04 8.17
N TYR A 87 -2.36 -17.08 7.25
CA TYR A 87 -3.55 -16.25 7.00
C TYR A 87 -4.42 -16.81 5.90
N THR A 88 -5.73 -16.63 6.05
CA THR A 88 -6.69 -16.97 5.01
C THR A 88 -6.48 -16.07 3.79
N ALA A 89 -6.84 -16.58 2.61
CA ALA A 89 -6.88 -15.80 1.38
C ALA A 89 -7.71 -14.52 1.52
N GLU A 90 -8.77 -14.53 2.33
CA GLU A 90 -9.60 -13.35 2.62
C GLU A 90 -8.80 -12.24 3.32
N VAL A 91 -8.01 -12.58 4.35
CA VAL A 91 -7.17 -11.60 5.06
C VAL A 91 -6.10 -11.06 4.13
N VAL A 92 -5.46 -11.93 3.33
CA VAL A 92 -4.48 -11.51 2.32
C VAL A 92 -5.12 -10.55 1.31
N ASN A 93 -6.30 -10.89 0.78
CA ASN A 93 -7.03 -10.01 -0.13
C ASN A 93 -7.35 -8.64 0.50
N LYS A 94 -7.74 -8.59 1.79
CA LYS A 94 -7.98 -7.32 2.48
C LYS A 94 -6.74 -6.43 2.53
N VAL A 95 -5.59 -6.99 2.90
CA VAL A 95 -4.35 -6.21 3.04
C VAL A 95 -3.75 -5.79 1.70
N PHE A 96 -4.06 -6.46 0.60
CA PHE A 96 -3.58 -6.13 -0.74
C PHE A 96 -4.57 -5.31 -1.59
N LYS A 97 -5.85 -5.24 -1.17
CA LYS A 97 -6.91 -4.46 -1.84
C LYS A 97 -6.51 -3.01 -2.19
N PRO A 98 -5.83 -2.24 -1.32
CA PRO A 98 -5.44 -0.86 -1.66
C PRO A 98 -4.53 -0.76 -2.89
N PHE A 99 -3.82 -1.82 -3.25
CA PHE A 99 -2.92 -1.85 -4.40
C PHE A 99 -3.58 -2.42 -5.67
N GLY A 100 -4.87 -2.77 -5.61
CA GLY A 100 -5.56 -3.45 -6.72
C GLY A 100 -5.09 -4.90 -6.89
N LEU A 101 -4.53 -5.51 -5.85
CA LEU A 101 -4.00 -6.87 -5.88
C LEU A 101 -4.88 -7.84 -5.10
N LYS A 102 -4.89 -9.10 -5.55
CA LYS A 102 -5.55 -10.23 -4.90
C LYS A 102 -4.65 -11.45 -4.93
N VAL A 103 -4.80 -12.35 -3.97
CA VAL A 103 -4.11 -13.65 -3.98
C VAL A 103 -4.71 -14.56 -5.05
N GLY A 104 -3.88 -15.38 -5.68
CA GLY A 104 -4.26 -16.33 -6.72
C GLY A 104 -3.27 -17.48 -6.84
N LEU A 105 -3.59 -18.45 -7.69
CA LEU A 105 -2.68 -19.56 -8.00
C LEU A 105 -1.61 -19.08 -8.99
N MET A 106 -0.37 -19.51 -8.77
CA MET A 106 0.75 -19.26 -9.66
C MET A 106 1.45 -20.59 -9.97
N PRO A 107 2.00 -20.76 -11.19
CA PRO A 107 2.86 -21.89 -11.50
C PRO A 107 4.03 -21.98 -10.51
N ARG A 108 4.30 -23.19 -10.03
CA ARG A 108 5.54 -23.48 -9.29
C ARG A 108 6.74 -23.71 -10.22
N SER A 109 6.47 -24.17 -11.44
CA SER A 109 7.51 -24.39 -12.45
C SER A 109 7.87 -23.07 -13.12
N PRO A 110 9.15 -22.67 -13.09
CA PRO A 110 9.62 -21.51 -13.85
C PRO A 110 9.38 -21.63 -15.35
N GLN A 111 9.44 -22.87 -15.88
CA GLN A 111 9.19 -23.15 -17.30
C GLN A 111 7.73 -22.85 -17.67
N LEU A 112 6.77 -23.37 -16.89
CA LEU A 112 5.35 -23.09 -17.13
C LEU A 112 5.05 -21.58 -17.00
N LEU A 113 5.67 -20.90 -16.04
CA LEU A 113 5.54 -19.45 -15.89
C LEU A 113 6.07 -18.69 -17.12
N ALA A 114 7.24 -19.08 -17.65
CA ALA A 114 7.82 -18.47 -18.84
C ALA A 114 6.96 -18.70 -20.10
N THR A 115 6.40 -19.90 -20.26
CA THR A 115 5.46 -20.21 -21.35
C THR A 115 4.24 -19.30 -21.29
N LEU A 116 3.59 -19.18 -20.12
CA LEU A 116 2.42 -18.30 -19.96
C LEU A 116 2.74 -16.84 -20.27
N PHE A 117 3.90 -16.33 -19.85
CA PHE A 117 4.30 -14.96 -20.18
C PHE A 117 4.60 -14.77 -21.67
N THR A 118 5.08 -15.80 -22.36
CA THR A 118 5.32 -15.71 -23.82
C THR A 118 4.00 -15.64 -24.56
N GLU A 119 3.03 -16.49 -24.20
CA GLU A 119 1.68 -16.53 -24.80
C GLU A 119 0.93 -15.21 -24.62
N LEU A 120 0.97 -14.62 -23.42
CA LEU A 120 0.29 -13.35 -23.13
C LEU A 120 0.85 -12.12 -23.88
N ASN A 121 2.09 -12.20 -24.38
CA ASN A 121 2.71 -11.13 -25.16
C ASN A 121 2.61 -11.35 -26.68
N SER A 122 1.97 -12.45 -27.11
CA SER A 122 1.78 -12.80 -28.52
C SER A 122 0.41 -12.41 -29.10
N GLU A 123 -0.41 -11.67 -28.33
CA GLU A 123 -1.63 -10.96 -28.77
C GLU A 123 -1.37 -9.46 -28.91
#